data_AF-A4UVL1-F1
#
_entry.id   AF-A4UVL1-F1
#
_cell.length_a   1.000
_cell.length_b   1.000
_cell.length_c   1.000
_cell.angle_alpha   90.00
_cell.angle_beta   90.00
_cell.angle_gamma   90.00
#
_symmetry.space_group_name_H-M   'P 1'
#
loop_
_entity.id
_entity.type
_entity.pdbx_description
1 polymer ?
#
loop_
_entity_poly.entity_id
_entity_poly.type
_entity_poly.pdbx_seq_one_letter_code
_entity_poly.pdbx_strand_id
1 'polypeptide(L)'
;MRGKHFLTFLCFLVFVNWTHASGESISFFAYEGNVAVKCSKYLPVDHRQNFTITHARILQVEKAGDKDFKIVGNILCNFDKRDTKHRYIDFQLKCDVSNKKRNIDLNDELTFVTVSVAPTKHMMSSQIEYRYQERVMQMFKNGFTDPTKIAEQSFTHDNNLLIGVIKYNDGKEYKHRMDNCFDAYPDSIISNHGIYVATINNKPDTIKWTRMYFDPNGVGEHIILE
;
A
#
# COMPACT_ATOMS: atom_id res chain seq x y z
N MET A 1 -45.16 30.67 -52.49
CA MET A 1 -43.72 30.33 -52.41
C MET A 1 -43.55 29.20 -51.40
N ARG A 2 -42.86 28.12 -51.79
CA ARG A 2 -42.52 26.95 -50.95
C ARG A 2 -41.67 27.38 -49.75
N GLY A 3 -41.83 26.68 -48.63
CA GLY A 3 -40.88 26.76 -47.52
C GLY A 3 -41.35 26.15 -46.19
N LYS A 4 -41.96 24.96 -46.20
CA LYS A 4 -42.11 24.15 -44.98
C LYS A 4 -40.73 23.57 -44.63
N HIS A 5 -39.92 24.27 -43.83
CA HIS A 5 -38.75 23.68 -43.19
C HIS A 5 -39.17 23.17 -41.81
N PHE A 6 -39.73 21.97 -41.83
CA PHE A 6 -39.87 21.07 -40.71
C PHE A 6 -38.78 20.02 -40.93
N LEU A 7 -37.69 20.01 -40.15
CA LEU A 7 -37.12 18.79 -39.58
C LEU A 7 -35.82 19.02 -38.82
N THR A 8 -35.82 18.42 -37.63
CA THR A 8 -34.68 17.82 -36.93
C THR A 8 -33.70 18.77 -36.26
N PHE A 9 -34.07 19.20 -35.06
CA PHE A 9 -33.14 19.32 -33.94
C PHE A 9 -32.34 18.01 -33.85
N LEU A 10 -31.12 18.00 -34.40
CA LEU A 10 -30.11 17.04 -34.04
C LEU A 10 -29.78 17.28 -32.55
N CYS A 11 -30.47 16.57 -31.67
CA CYS A 11 -29.96 16.29 -30.34
C CYS A 11 -28.63 15.56 -30.56
N PHE A 12 -27.53 16.32 -30.53
CA PHE A 12 -26.22 15.78 -30.23
C PHE A 12 -26.34 15.15 -28.83
N LEU A 13 -26.68 13.87 -28.82
CA LEU A 13 -26.26 12.94 -27.79
C LEU A 13 -24.75 13.07 -27.77
N VAL A 14 -24.27 13.98 -26.93
CA VAL A 14 -22.93 13.94 -26.38
C VAL A 14 -22.91 12.62 -25.62
N PHE A 15 -22.57 11.55 -26.34
CA PHE A 15 -21.91 10.41 -25.74
C PHE A 15 -20.66 11.01 -25.11
N VAL A 16 -20.81 11.45 -23.86
CA VAL A 16 -19.71 11.50 -22.92
C VAL A 16 -19.28 10.06 -22.87
N ASN A 17 -18.35 9.71 -23.76
CA ASN A 17 -17.52 8.55 -23.61
C ASN A 17 -16.84 8.77 -22.27
N TRP A 18 -17.48 8.27 -21.21
CA TRP A 18 -16.82 7.73 -20.05
C TRP A 18 -15.93 6.59 -20.58
N THR A 19 -14.88 6.94 -21.31
CA THR A 19 -13.61 6.27 -21.14
C THR A 19 -13.34 6.46 -19.66
N HIS A 20 -13.75 5.48 -18.86
CA HIS A 20 -13.10 5.25 -17.61
C HIS A 20 -11.63 5.29 -17.99
N ALA A 21 -10.92 6.34 -17.58
CA ALA A 21 -9.48 6.26 -17.54
C ALA A 21 -9.26 4.98 -16.74
N SER A 22 -8.75 3.95 -17.40
CA SER A 22 -8.36 2.72 -16.76
C SER A 22 -7.24 3.13 -15.82
N GLY A 23 -7.62 3.59 -14.62
CA GLY A 23 -6.68 4.01 -13.61
C GLY A 23 -5.83 2.81 -13.30
N GLU A 24 -4.51 3.01 -13.27
CA GLU A 24 -3.62 1.97 -12.81
C GLU A 24 -3.99 1.64 -11.36
N SER A 25 -3.86 0.39 -10.97
CA SER A 25 -4.26 -0.10 -9.65
C SER A 25 -3.17 -0.98 -9.07
N ILE A 26 -3.10 -1.03 -7.75
CA ILE A 26 -2.24 -1.96 -7.04
C ILE A 26 -3.05 -2.63 -5.94
N SER A 27 -2.88 -3.95 -5.82
CA SER A 27 -3.53 -4.79 -4.82
C SER A 27 -2.49 -5.43 -3.92
N PHE A 28 -2.77 -5.40 -2.62
CA PHE A 28 -1.98 -6.08 -1.59
C PHE A 28 -2.86 -7.14 -0.91
N PHE A 29 -2.47 -8.40 -1.05
CA PHE A 29 -3.17 -9.53 -0.45
C PHE A 29 -2.49 -9.88 0.88
N ALA A 30 -3.12 -9.48 1.98
CA ALA A 30 -2.67 -9.78 3.32
C ALA A 30 -3.29 -11.10 3.81
N TYR A 31 -2.46 -12.06 4.18
CA TYR A 31 -2.90 -13.35 4.71
C TYR A 31 -3.47 -13.24 6.12
N GLU A 32 -4.34 -14.19 6.45
CA GLU A 32 -4.98 -14.31 7.77
C GLU A 32 -4.58 -15.61 8.48
N GLY A 33 -4.85 -15.69 9.78
CA GLY A 33 -4.45 -16.82 10.64
C GLY A 33 -5.08 -18.16 10.25
N ASN A 34 -6.09 -18.17 9.38
CA ASN A 34 -6.71 -19.38 8.85
C ASN A 34 -5.91 -20.04 7.71
N VAL A 35 -4.81 -19.43 7.26
CA VAL A 35 -3.95 -20.02 6.23
C VAL A 35 -2.93 -20.95 6.87
N ALA A 36 -2.72 -22.13 6.26
CA ALA A 36 -1.71 -23.10 6.67
C ALA A 36 -0.28 -22.64 6.34
N VAL A 37 0.15 -21.55 6.98
CA VAL A 37 1.52 -21.00 6.92
C VAL A 37 2.15 -21.05 8.31
N LYS A 38 3.48 -21.13 8.39
CA LYS A 38 4.21 -21.19 9.66
C LYS A 38 3.90 -20.00 10.58
N CYS A 39 3.47 -18.88 9.98
CA CYS A 39 3.22 -17.62 10.67
C CYS A 39 1.77 -17.43 11.11
N SER A 40 0.87 -18.38 10.85
CA SER A 40 -0.57 -18.25 11.04
C SER A 40 -0.97 -17.76 12.44
N LYS A 41 -0.29 -18.23 13.48
CA LYS A 41 -0.53 -17.81 14.89
C LYS A 41 -0.22 -16.34 15.20
N TYR A 42 0.51 -15.66 14.31
CA TYR A 42 0.81 -14.22 14.44
C TYR A 42 -0.10 -13.37 13.55
N LEU A 43 -0.99 -13.99 12.78
CA LEU A 43 -1.88 -13.30 11.86
C LEU A 43 -3.28 -13.20 12.46
N PRO A 44 -4.01 -12.14 12.14
CA PRO A 44 -5.36 -11.97 12.63
C PRO A 44 -6.28 -13.00 12.02
N VAL A 45 -7.24 -13.44 12.83
CA VAL A 45 -8.32 -14.33 12.42
C VAL A 45 -9.61 -13.53 12.23
N ASP A 46 -10.47 -14.01 11.34
CA ASP A 46 -11.81 -13.48 11.09
C ASP A 46 -11.84 -11.97 10.70
N HIS A 47 -10.91 -11.53 9.85
CA HIS A 47 -10.85 -10.16 9.34
C HIS A 47 -10.60 -9.06 10.37
N ARG A 48 -10.25 -9.43 11.62
CA ARG A 48 -9.99 -8.53 12.75
C ARG A 48 -8.59 -7.92 12.73
N GLN A 49 -8.15 -7.40 11.60
CA GLN A 49 -6.87 -6.70 11.49
C GLN A 49 -6.87 -5.39 12.29
N ASN A 50 -5.87 -5.22 13.15
CA ASN A 50 -5.58 -3.96 13.82
C ASN A 50 -4.79 -2.98 12.94
N PHE A 51 -4.45 -3.36 11.72
CA PHE A 51 -3.73 -2.52 10.76
C PHE A 51 -4.47 -2.45 9.44
N THR A 52 -4.35 -1.31 8.77
CA THR A 52 -4.86 -1.09 7.41
C THR A 52 -3.81 -0.40 6.56
N ILE A 53 -3.86 -0.64 5.25
CA ILE A 53 -3.10 0.14 4.28
C ILE A 53 -3.89 1.42 3.99
N THR A 54 -3.26 2.59 4.18
CA THR A 54 -3.89 3.89 3.91
C THR A 54 -3.64 4.37 2.49
N HIS A 55 -2.42 4.14 2.00
CA HIS A 55 -1.98 4.48 0.65
C HIS A 55 -0.71 3.69 0.34
N ALA A 56 -0.31 3.69 -0.92
CA ALA A 56 0.94 3.15 -1.40
C ALA A 56 1.59 4.15 -2.35
N ARG A 57 2.87 3.99 -2.61
CA ARG A 57 3.54 4.68 -3.71
C ARG A 57 4.32 3.72 -4.58
N ILE A 58 4.43 4.06 -5.84
CA ILE A 58 5.40 3.46 -6.76
C ILE A 58 6.43 4.54 -7.04
N LEU A 59 7.64 4.30 -6.58
CA LEU A 59 8.76 5.21 -6.70
C LEU A 59 9.71 4.67 -7.77
N GLN A 60 10.01 5.50 -8.76
CA GLN A 60 11.09 5.23 -9.69
C GLN A 60 12.27 6.10 -9.29
N VAL A 61 13.45 5.50 -9.23
CA VAL A 61 14.65 6.16 -8.74
C VAL A 61 15.79 6.11 -9.75
N GLU A 62 16.74 7.02 -9.61
CA GLU A 62 18.05 6.95 -10.23
C GLU A 62 19.10 6.79 -9.14
N LYS A 63 20.17 6.03 -9.41
CA LYS A 63 21.31 5.98 -8.48
C LYS A 63 21.99 7.35 -8.47
N ALA A 64 22.02 7.98 -7.30
CA ALA A 64 22.78 9.21 -7.02
C ALA A 64 24.08 8.92 -6.25
N GLY A 65 24.19 7.73 -5.66
CA GLY A 65 25.38 7.20 -4.97
C GLY A 65 25.24 5.70 -4.68
N ASP A 66 26.15 5.14 -3.86
CA ASP A 66 26.16 3.70 -3.52
C ASP A 66 24.88 3.25 -2.79
N LYS A 67 24.37 4.11 -1.91
CA LYS A 67 23.13 3.92 -1.12
C LYS A 67 22.15 5.07 -1.24
N ASP A 68 22.42 5.99 -2.17
CA ASP A 68 21.64 7.20 -2.38
C ASP A 68 20.88 7.11 -3.70
N PHE A 69 19.57 7.26 -3.61
CA PHE A 69 18.64 7.11 -4.72
C PHE A 69 17.80 8.38 -4.87
N LYS A 70 17.91 9.04 -6.01
CA LYS A 70 17.09 10.21 -6.32
C LYS A 70 15.77 9.77 -6.92
N ILE A 71 14.66 10.19 -6.32
CA ILE A 71 13.31 9.92 -6.83
C ILE A 71 13.12 10.68 -8.13
N VAL A 72 12.93 9.97 -9.22
CA VAL A 72 12.57 10.56 -10.51
C VAL A 72 11.09 10.42 -10.82
N GLY A 73 10.41 9.42 -10.25
CA GLY A 73 8.97 9.20 -10.38
C GLY A 73 8.33 8.88 -9.04
N ASN A 74 7.17 9.47 -8.77
CA ASN A 74 6.44 9.28 -7.53
C ASN A 74 4.94 9.18 -7.86
N ILE A 75 4.42 7.95 -7.87
CA ILE A 75 3.03 7.65 -8.19
C ILE A 75 2.31 7.35 -6.89
N LEU A 76 1.37 8.19 -6.52
CA LEU A 76 0.54 7.99 -5.34
C LEU A 76 -0.63 7.05 -5.68
N CYS A 77 -0.77 5.98 -4.92
CA CYS A 77 -1.92 5.09 -4.97
C CYS A 77 -2.74 5.25 -3.70
N ASN A 78 -3.98 5.72 -3.85
CA ASN A 78 -4.89 5.93 -2.73
C ASN A 78 -5.73 4.68 -2.50
N PHE A 79 -6.02 4.39 -1.23
CA PHE A 79 -6.98 3.36 -0.87
C PHE A 79 -8.32 3.57 -1.60
N ASP A 80 -8.78 2.52 -2.29
CA ASP A 80 -10.05 2.51 -3.00
C ASP A 80 -11.06 1.64 -2.25
N LYS A 81 -10.71 0.37 -2.03
CA LYS A 81 -11.59 -0.57 -1.33
C LYS A 81 -10.82 -1.72 -0.69
N ARG A 82 -11.50 -2.39 0.24
CA ARG A 82 -11.04 -3.60 0.92
C ARG A 82 -12.05 -4.71 0.62
N ASP A 83 -11.56 -5.85 0.15
CA ASP A 83 -12.35 -7.07 -0.03
C ASP A 83 -11.83 -8.16 0.92
N THR A 84 -12.75 -8.84 1.60
CA THR A 84 -12.44 -9.88 2.58
C THR A 84 -12.79 -11.23 1.99
N LYS A 85 -11.80 -12.11 1.83
CA LYS A 85 -12.01 -13.49 1.38
C LYS A 85 -11.49 -14.45 2.44
N HIS A 86 -11.94 -15.70 2.38
CA HIS A 86 -11.74 -16.69 3.45
C HIS A 86 -10.29 -16.87 3.96
N ARG A 87 -9.28 -16.55 3.16
CA ARG A 87 -7.86 -16.73 3.49
C ARG A 87 -7.03 -15.44 3.47
N TYR A 88 -7.62 -14.34 3.00
CA TYR A 88 -6.88 -13.10 2.79
C TYR A 88 -7.80 -11.90 2.73
N ILE A 89 -7.19 -10.75 3.02
CA ILE A 89 -7.77 -9.43 2.79
C ILE A 89 -7.06 -8.82 1.59
N ASP A 90 -7.83 -8.37 0.61
CA ASP A 90 -7.36 -7.67 -0.58
C ASP A 90 -7.54 -6.16 -0.37
N PHE A 91 -6.43 -5.45 -0.21
CA PHE A 91 -6.39 -3.99 -0.20
C PHE A 91 -6.18 -3.50 -1.63
N GLN A 92 -7.22 -2.92 -2.22
CA GLN A 92 -7.18 -2.38 -3.58
C GLN A 92 -6.98 -0.87 -3.53
N LEU A 93 -5.97 -0.39 -4.25
CA LEU A 93 -5.61 1.02 -4.33
C LEU A 93 -5.65 1.48 -5.79
N LYS A 94 -6.11 2.71 -6.01
CA LYS A 94 -6.10 3.38 -7.31
C LYS A 94 -4.93 4.35 -7.39
N CYS A 95 -4.13 4.23 -8.44
CA CYS A 95 -2.94 5.03 -8.67
C CYS A 95 -3.24 6.26 -9.54
N ASP A 96 -2.79 7.43 -9.08
CA ASP A 96 -2.82 8.67 -9.86
C ASP A 96 -1.66 8.67 -10.85
N VAL A 97 -1.96 8.30 -12.09
CA VAL A 97 -1.01 8.24 -13.20
C VAL A 97 -1.19 9.42 -14.17
N SER A 98 -1.61 10.58 -13.65
CA SER A 98 -1.80 11.82 -14.43
C SER A 98 -0.61 12.18 -15.35
N ASN A 99 0.61 11.78 -14.97
CA ASN A 99 1.77 11.77 -15.88
C ASN A 99 1.78 10.50 -16.75
N LYS A 100 1.23 10.64 -17.95
CA LYS A 100 1.11 9.60 -18.99
C LYS A 100 2.41 8.82 -19.19
N LYS A 101 2.36 7.51 -18.88
CA LYS A 101 3.29 6.46 -19.29
C LYS A 101 4.74 6.66 -18.85
N ARG A 102 5.02 6.29 -17.62
CA ARG A 102 6.31 5.64 -17.32
C ARG A 102 6.06 4.14 -17.40
N ASN A 103 6.91 3.40 -18.11
CA ASN A 103 6.81 1.95 -18.11
C ASN A 103 7.15 1.48 -16.68
N ILE A 104 6.14 1.09 -15.91
CA ILE A 104 6.32 0.63 -14.54
C ILE A 104 6.51 -0.87 -14.60
N ASP A 105 7.75 -1.30 -14.34
CA ASP A 105 8.05 -2.69 -14.01
C ASP A 105 8.41 -2.76 -12.53
N LEU A 106 7.60 -3.46 -11.75
CA LEU A 106 7.92 -3.65 -10.33
C LEU A 106 9.11 -4.59 -10.09
N ASN A 107 9.65 -5.25 -11.14
CA ASN A 107 10.91 -6.01 -11.05
C ASN A 107 12.15 -5.17 -11.34
N ASP A 108 11.98 -3.93 -11.79
CA ASP A 108 13.12 -3.04 -11.99
C ASP A 108 13.77 -2.77 -10.63
N GLU A 109 15.09 -2.97 -10.53
CA GLU A 109 15.87 -2.67 -9.32
C GLU A 109 15.80 -1.18 -8.94
N LEU A 110 15.38 -0.32 -9.86
CA LEU A 110 15.14 1.11 -9.68
C LEU A 110 13.66 1.46 -9.49
N THR A 111 12.79 0.48 -9.23
CA THR A 111 11.39 0.69 -8.85
C THR A 111 11.11 0.15 -7.45
N PHE A 112 10.67 1.03 -6.56
CA PHE A 112 10.26 0.68 -5.21
C PHE A 112 8.74 0.79 -5.05
N VAL A 113 8.13 -0.18 -4.38
CA VAL A 113 6.74 -0.09 -3.93
C VAL A 113 6.73 0.21 -2.44
N THR A 114 6.10 1.30 -2.03
CA THR A 114 5.93 1.61 -0.61
C THR A 114 4.48 1.41 -0.19
N VAL A 115 4.26 1.01 1.05
CA VAL A 115 2.95 0.96 1.69
C VAL A 115 2.98 1.72 2.99
N SER A 116 1.95 2.52 3.20
CA SER A 116 1.71 3.21 4.47
C SER A 116 0.67 2.44 5.26
N VAL A 117 1.07 1.98 6.44
CA VAL A 117 0.26 1.17 7.34
C VAL A 117 -0.12 2.01 8.55
N ALA A 118 -1.41 2.03 8.85
CA ALA A 118 -1.96 2.73 10.01
C ALA A 118 -2.70 1.75 10.93
N PRO A 119 -2.78 2.03 12.24
CA PRO A 119 -3.59 1.23 13.12
C PRO A 119 -5.09 1.51 12.92
N THR A 120 -5.94 0.51 13.11
CA THR A 120 -7.41 0.64 13.09
C THR A 120 -8.02 0.73 14.50
N LYS A 121 -7.20 0.51 15.54
CA LYS A 121 -7.56 0.60 16.95
C LYS A 121 -6.44 1.26 17.76
N HIS A 122 -6.76 1.67 18.99
CA HIS A 122 -5.76 2.11 19.96
C HIS A 122 -4.66 1.03 20.12
N MET A 123 -3.42 1.45 20.29
CA MET A 123 -2.26 0.57 20.45
C MET A 123 -1.37 1.04 21.60
N MET A 124 -0.64 0.10 22.21
CA MET A 124 0.31 0.46 23.26
C MET A 124 1.41 1.39 22.73
N SER A 125 1.81 2.39 23.51
CA SER A 125 2.87 3.33 23.14
C SER A 125 4.20 2.65 22.79
N SER A 126 4.52 1.49 23.37
CA SER A 126 5.72 0.72 23.00
C SER A 126 5.67 0.17 21.57
N GLN A 127 4.47 0.08 20.99
CA GLN A 127 4.26 -0.22 19.58
C GLN A 127 4.21 1.06 18.73
N ILE A 128 4.32 2.26 19.31
CA ILE A 128 4.35 3.53 18.57
C ILE A 128 5.81 4.00 18.52
N GLU A 129 6.54 3.68 17.45
CA GLU A 129 7.89 4.22 17.27
C GLU A 129 7.87 5.75 17.14
N TYR A 130 8.75 6.42 17.87
CA TYR A 130 8.78 7.87 18.10
C TYR A 130 8.97 8.81 16.89
N ARG A 131 8.76 8.37 15.64
CA ARG A 131 8.98 9.17 14.42
C ARG A 131 7.71 9.47 13.62
N TYR A 132 6.56 9.57 14.30
CA TYR A 132 5.29 9.94 13.66
C TYR A 132 5.18 11.43 13.34
N GLN A 133 4.73 11.74 12.12
CA GLN A 133 4.21 13.06 11.78
C GLN A 133 2.71 13.13 12.11
N GLU A 134 2.37 13.74 13.26
CA GLU A 134 0.97 13.86 13.69
C GLU A 134 0.08 14.55 12.65
N ARG A 135 0.62 15.48 11.85
CA ARG A 135 -0.11 16.15 10.76
C ARG A 135 -0.71 15.16 9.74
N VAL A 136 0.00 14.05 9.49
CA VAL A 136 -0.38 13.04 8.49
C VAL A 136 -1.18 11.92 9.13
N MET A 137 -0.74 11.45 10.30
CA MET A 137 -1.29 10.23 10.91
C MET A 137 -2.41 10.49 11.93
N GLN A 138 -2.55 11.73 12.41
CA GLN A 138 -3.63 12.17 13.31
C GLN A 138 -3.84 11.23 14.51
N MET A 139 -2.77 10.68 15.08
CA MET A 139 -2.86 9.68 16.13
C MET A 139 -3.38 10.25 17.45
N PHE A 140 -2.93 11.46 17.81
CA PHE A 140 -3.47 12.17 18.97
C PHE A 140 -4.88 12.65 18.70
N LYS A 141 -5.12 13.26 17.53
CA LYS A 141 -6.44 13.75 17.14
C LYS A 141 -7.50 12.63 17.12
N ASN A 142 -7.14 11.43 16.68
CA ASN A 142 -8.04 10.27 16.65
C ASN A 142 -8.03 9.47 17.96
N GLY A 143 -7.30 9.92 18.98
CA GLY A 143 -7.27 9.33 20.32
C GLY A 143 -6.51 8.00 20.41
N PHE A 144 -5.75 7.60 19.38
CA PHE A 144 -4.99 6.34 19.37
C PHE A 144 -3.88 6.28 20.43
N THR A 145 -3.51 7.43 21.01
CA THR A 145 -2.45 7.60 22.01
C THR A 145 -2.95 7.97 23.41
N ASP A 146 -4.25 7.86 23.70
CA ASP A 146 -4.80 8.21 25.02
C ASP A 146 -4.18 7.32 26.12
N PRO A 147 -3.40 7.87 27.08
CA PRO A 147 -2.74 7.08 28.11
C PRO A 147 -3.69 6.26 28.98
N THR A 148 -4.91 6.76 29.22
CA THR A 148 -5.91 6.07 30.05
C THR A 148 -6.41 4.81 29.36
N LYS A 149 -6.67 4.89 28.06
CA LYS A 149 -7.08 3.73 27.24
C LYS A 149 -5.92 2.79 26.95
N ILE A 150 -4.70 3.33 26.78
CA ILE A 150 -3.49 2.54 26.51
C ILE A 150 -3.12 1.66 27.71
N ALA A 151 -3.23 2.17 28.93
CA ALA A 151 -2.87 1.42 30.14
C ALA A 151 -3.73 0.16 30.34
N GLU A 152 -4.94 0.15 29.79
CA GLU A 152 -5.86 -1.00 29.82
C GLU A 152 -5.57 -2.03 28.71
N GLN A 153 -4.70 -1.71 27.76
CA GLN A 153 -4.42 -2.61 26.64
C GLN A 153 -3.40 -3.70 26.99
N SER A 154 -3.70 -4.92 26.57
CA SER A 154 -2.74 -6.03 26.58
C SER A 154 -2.06 -6.16 25.21
N PHE A 155 -0.79 -6.58 25.23
CA PHE A 155 -0.08 -6.94 24.00
C PHE A 155 -0.83 -8.07 23.26
N THR A 156 -1.10 -7.86 21.97
CA THR A 156 -1.69 -8.87 21.09
C THR A 156 -0.67 -9.24 20.03
N HIS A 157 -0.25 -10.51 20.02
CA HIS A 157 0.81 -11.02 19.14
C HIS A 157 0.29 -11.45 17.76
N ASP A 158 -1.02 -11.56 17.62
CA ASP A 158 -1.77 -12.11 16.49
C ASP A 158 -2.35 -11.02 15.57
N ASN A 159 -1.77 -9.83 15.60
CA ASN A 159 -2.33 -8.65 14.92
C ASN A 159 -1.41 -8.07 13.86
N ASN A 160 -0.68 -8.91 13.13
CA ASN A 160 0.29 -8.44 12.14
C ASN A 160 -0.24 -8.56 10.70
N LEU A 161 0.25 -7.71 9.79
CA LEU A 161 0.01 -7.86 8.35
C LEU A 161 1.11 -8.73 7.72
N LEU A 162 0.71 -9.80 7.06
CA LEU A 162 1.57 -10.58 6.17
C LEU A 162 1.10 -10.36 4.74
N ILE A 163 1.63 -9.33 4.07
CA ILE A 163 1.35 -9.07 2.66
C ILE A 163 2.11 -10.10 1.84
N GLY A 164 1.38 -11.06 1.30
CA GLY A 164 1.97 -12.19 0.63
C GLY A 164 1.80 -12.23 -0.88
N VAL A 165 0.92 -11.38 -1.42
CA VAL A 165 0.88 -11.11 -2.86
C VAL A 165 0.77 -9.61 -3.07
N ILE A 166 1.57 -9.08 -3.99
CA ILE A 166 1.40 -7.75 -4.58
C ILE A 166 1.00 -7.97 -6.04
N LYS A 167 -0.08 -7.34 -6.48
CA LYS A 167 -0.51 -7.36 -7.88
C LYS A 167 -0.58 -5.94 -8.39
N TYR A 168 0.05 -5.68 -9.54
CA TYR A 168 -0.03 -4.38 -10.20
C TYR A 168 -0.84 -4.47 -11.49
N ASN A 169 -1.84 -3.61 -11.61
CA ASN A 169 -2.88 -3.65 -12.62
C ASN A 169 -3.51 -5.06 -12.71
N ASP A 170 -4.10 -5.42 -13.84
CA ASP A 170 -4.55 -6.80 -14.10
C ASP A 170 -3.41 -7.78 -14.43
N GLY A 171 -2.15 -7.40 -14.17
CA GLY A 171 -0.94 -8.10 -14.62
C GLY A 171 -0.29 -9.05 -13.61
N LYS A 172 1.05 -9.07 -13.64
CA LYS A 172 1.95 -9.99 -12.90
C LYS A 172 1.73 -9.94 -11.39
N GLU A 173 1.77 -11.12 -10.76
CA GLU A 173 1.73 -11.31 -9.31
C GLU A 173 3.15 -11.46 -8.76
N TYR A 174 3.42 -10.77 -7.66
CA TYR A 174 4.64 -10.90 -6.86
C TYR A 174 4.28 -11.59 -5.57
N LYS A 175 4.89 -12.74 -5.29
CA LYS A 175 4.54 -13.58 -4.13
C LYS A 175 5.64 -13.51 -3.09
N HIS A 176 5.26 -13.64 -1.82
CA HIS A 176 6.18 -13.80 -0.69
C HIS A 176 6.23 -15.27 -0.28
N ARG A 177 7.42 -15.77 0.05
CA ARG A 177 7.61 -17.11 0.61
C ARG A 177 7.11 -17.15 2.05
N MET A 178 6.22 -18.09 2.33
CA MET A 178 5.49 -18.19 3.60
C MET A 178 6.15 -19.11 4.65
N ASP A 179 7.39 -19.54 4.41
CA ASP A 179 8.09 -20.54 5.22
C ASP A 179 8.85 -19.96 6.43
N ASN A 180 9.02 -18.63 6.48
CA ASN A 180 9.70 -17.93 7.56
C ASN A 180 8.90 -16.72 8.07
N CYS A 181 8.99 -16.47 9.38
CA CYS A 181 8.22 -15.39 10.05
C CYS A 181 9.11 -14.30 10.63
N PHE A 182 10.36 -14.64 10.99
CA PHE A 182 11.25 -13.79 11.79
C PHE A 182 12.73 -13.92 11.41
N ASP A 183 13.05 -14.34 10.19
CA ASP A 183 14.48 -14.45 9.82
C ASP A 183 15.18 -13.08 9.88
N ALA A 184 14.44 -12.00 9.61
CA ALA A 184 14.82 -10.63 9.91
C ALA A 184 13.57 -9.76 10.12
N TYR A 185 13.69 -8.71 10.94
CA TYR A 185 12.62 -7.73 11.16
C TYR A 185 12.82 -6.50 10.26
N PRO A 186 11.78 -5.94 9.61
CA PRO A 186 10.41 -6.46 9.45
C PRO A 186 10.24 -7.19 8.10
N ASP A 187 11.16 -8.08 7.70
CA ASP A 187 11.22 -8.60 6.32
C ASP A 187 9.92 -9.27 5.85
N SER A 188 9.29 -10.08 6.70
CA SER A 188 8.12 -10.89 6.33
C SER A 188 6.80 -10.37 6.91
N ILE A 189 6.83 -9.76 8.10
CA ILE A 189 5.63 -9.42 8.86
C ILE A 189 5.66 -7.95 9.27
N ILE A 190 4.66 -7.19 8.82
CA ILE A 190 4.43 -5.82 9.29
C ILE A 190 3.66 -5.90 10.61
N SER A 191 4.38 -5.67 11.70
CA SER A 191 3.84 -5.73 13.07
C SER A 191 3.42 -4.37 13.61
N ASN A 192 3.55 -3.32 12.80
CA ASN A 192 3.39 -1.97 13.26
C ASN A 192 2.96 -0.99 12.17
N HIS A 193 2.38 0.13 12.58
CA HIS A 193 2.17 1.29 11.71
C HIS A 193 3.50 1.94 11.31
N GLY A 194 3.48 2.62 10.17
CA GLY A 194 4.67 3.17 9.54
C GLY A 194 4.62 3.03 8.03
N ILE A 195 5.74 3.38 7.39
CA ILE A 195 5.92 3.28 5.95
C ILE A 195 6.90 2.15 5.70
N TYR A 196 6.59 1.27 4.76
CA TYR A 196 7.42 0.13 4.42
C TYR A 196 7.67 0.10 2.93
N VAL A 197 8.92 -0.11 2.52
CA VAL A 197 9.30 -0.36 1.14
C VAL A 197 9.40 -1.86 0.89
N ALA A 198 8.75 -2.33 -0.16
CA ALA A 198 8.94 -3.66 -0.70
C ALA A 198 10.13 -3.66 -1.65
N THR A 199 11.13 -4.48 -1.34
CA THR A 199 12.08 -4.96 -2.34
C THR A 199 11.45 -6.14 -3.06
N ILE A 200 11.21 -5.99 -4.36
CA ILE A 200 10.67 -7.03 -5.23
C ILE A 200 11.83 -7.50 -6.12
N ASN A 201 12.40 -8.66 -5.81
CA ASN A 201 13.51 -9.20 -6.59
C ASN A 201 13.01 -10.04 -7.77
N ASN A 202 13.84 -10.16 -8.81
CA ASN A 202 13.64 -11.09 -9.94
C ASN A 202 13.59 -12.58 -9.54
N LYS A 203 13.94 -12.92 -8.29
CA LYS A 203 13.77 -14.28 -7.79
C LYS A 203 12.30 -14.52 -7.50
N PRO A 204 11.72 -15.65 -7.94
CA PRO A 204 10.40 -16.03 -7.48
C PRO A 204 10.37 -16.02 -5.95
N ASP A 205 9.27 -15.52 -5.40
CA ASP A 205 8.88 -15.68 -4.00
C ASP A 205 9.59 -14.80 -2.94
N THR A 206 10.26 -13.70 -3.29
CA THR A 206 10.83 -12.79 -2.27
C THR A 206 10.36 -11.35 -2.40
N ILE A 207 9.23 -11.05 -1.75
CA ILE A 207 8.96 -9.69 -1.24
C ILE A 207 9.71 -9.56 0.09
N LYS A 208 10.46 -8.48 0.29
CA LYS A 208 10.99 -8.11 1.61
C LYS A 208 10.52 -6.71 1.97
N TRP A 209 10.07 -6.53 3.20
CA TRP A 209 9.68 -5.22 3.71
C TRP A 209 10.79 -4.59 4.55
N THR A 210 11.20 -3.38 4.18
CA THR A 210 12.08 -2.54 5.00
C THR A 210 11.30 -1.34 5.49
N ARG A 211 11.45 -0.97 6.76
CA ARG A 211 10.82 0.24 7.30
C ARG A 211 11.48 1.49 6.72
N MET A 212 10.67 2.46 6.28
CA MET A 212 11.08 3.81 5.90
C MET A 212 10.67 4.83 6.97
N TYR A 213 11.43 5.92 7.07
CA TYR A 213 11.20 6.96 8.09
C TYR A 213 10.48 8.20 7.56
N PHE A 214 10.27 8.33 6.25
CA PHE A 214 9.56 9.45 5.66
C PHE A 214 8.72 9.00 4.46
N ASP A 215 7.61 9.69 4.22
CA ASP A 215 6.82 9.53 3.00
C ASP A 215 7.29 10.57 1.98
N PRO A 216 7.87 10.18 0.84
CA PRO A 216 8.34 11.15 -0.15
C PRO A 216 7.17 11.92 -0.77
N ASN A 217 7.25 13.25 -0.75
CA ASN A 217 6.18 14.11 -1.22
C ASN A 217 6.24 14.35 -2.74
N GLY A 218 7.45 14.35 -3.32
CA GLY A 218 7.65 14.66 -4.74
C GLY A 218 8.89 14.05 -5.38
N VAL A 219 9.08 14.40 -6.65
CA VAL A 219 10.28 14.09 -7.44
C VAL A 219 11.44 14.99 -7.01
N GLY A 220 12.66 14.46 -7.04
CA GLY A 220 13.89 15.16 -6.67
C GLY A 220 14.33 14.94 -5.22
N GLU A 221 13.46 14.38 -4.37
CA GLU A 221 13.83 13.90 -3.05
C GLU A 221 14.76 12.68 -3.13
N HIS A 222 15.55 12.47 -2.08
CA HIS A 222 16.52 11.38 -2.00
C HIS A 222 16.08 10.34 -0.98
N ILE A 223 16.20 9.06 -1.34
CA ILE A 223 16.02 7.92 -0.45
C ILE A 223 17.41 7.36 -0.16
N ILE A 224 17.76 7.29 1.12
CA ILE A 224 18.96 6.61 1.59
C ILE A 224 18.52 5.28 2.17
N LEU A 225 18.99 4.18 1.59
CA LEU A 225 18.75 2.83 2.12
C LEU A 225 19.96 2.42 2.97
N GLU A 226 19.76 2.13 4.25
CA GLU A 226 20.82 1.66 5.15
C GLU A 226 21.07 0.15 5.01
#